data_AF-A0A7X7QUB4-F1
#
_entry.id   AF-A0A7X7QUB4-F1
#
_cell.length_a   1.000
_cell.length_b   1.000
_cell.length_c   1.000
_cell.angle_alpha   90.00
_cell.angle_beta   90.00
_cell.angle_gamma   90.00
#
_symmetry.space_group_name_H-M   'P 1'
#
loop_
_entity.id
_entity.type
_entity.pdbx_description
1 polymer ?
#
loop_
_entity_poly.entity_id
_entity_poly.type
_entity_poly.pdbx_seq_one_letter_code
_entity_poly.pdbx_strand_id
1 'polypeptide(L)'
;RFVSSPTIRINGYDIFSTVYENECGCCSSIASESVKCRAYEYEGEVYDVPTVEMVSESILKQIESCGDIKRVENKYVIPENLLTFFEGKERSRSNGCSCGKGCTCG
;
A
#
# COMPACT_ATOMS: atom_id res chain seq x y z
N ARG A 1 -1.54 12.43 -0.74
CA ARG A 1 -2.78 11.61 -0.83
C ARG A 1 -2.42 10.15 -0.51
N PHE A 2 -3.34 9.32 -0.02
CA PHE A 2 -3.07 7.88 0.14
C PHE A 2 -3.48 7.18 -1.16
N VAL A 3 -2.53 6.55 -1.85
CA VAL A 3 -2.80 5.91 -3.15
C VAL A 3 -2.56 4.41 -3.07
N SER A 4 -1.56 3.99 -2.32
CA SER A 4 -1.21 2.57 -2.18
C SER A 4 -0.55 2.30 -0.84
N SER A 5 -0.61 1.06 -0.38
CA SER A 5 0.01 0.62 0.88
C SER A 5 1.26 -0.20 0.59
N PRO A 6 2.39 0.01 1.30
CA PRO A 6 2.60 1.05 2.31
C PRO A 6 2.77 2.46 1.69
N THR A 7 2.57 3.52 2.48
CA THR A 7 2.97 4.89 2.11
C THR A 7 3.82 5.46 3.23
N ILE A 8 5.04 5.90 2.92
CA ILE A 8 5.94 6.54 3.89
C ILE A 8 5.95 8.05 3.63
N ARG A 9 5.78 8.84 4.69
CA ARG A 9 5.78 10.31 4.58
C ARG A 9 6.74 10.99 5.53
N ILE A 10 7.44 12.00 5.04
CA ILE A 10 8.24 12.92 5.84
C ILE A 10 7.64 14.32 5.70
N ASN A 11 7.34 14.97 6.83
CA ASN A 11 6.60 16.24 6.90
C ASN A 11 5.28 16.27 6.11
N GLY A 12 4.64 15.11 5.95
CA GLY A 12 3.38 14.96 5.21
C GLY A 12 3.56 14.73 3.69
N TYR A 13 4.79 14.56 3.21
CA TYR A 13 5.12 14.30 1.81
C TYR A 13 5.49 12.86 1.62
N ASP A 14 4.89 12.24 0.61
CA ASP A 14 5.27 10.90 0.18
C ASP A 14 6.71 10.96 -0.32
N ILE A 15 7.59 10.16 0.29
CA ILE A 15 9.02 10.18 -0.03
C ILE A 15 9.30 9.57 -1.40
N PHE A 16 8.33 8.82 -1.94
CA PHE A 16 8.34 8.29 -3.29
C PHE A 16 7.29 9.04 -4.11
N SER A 17 7.74 9.83 -5.09
CA SER A 17 6.87 10.67 -5.93
C SER A 17 5.96 9.86 -6.86
N THR A 18 6.47 8.74 -7.37
CA THR A 18 5.74 7.81 -8.23
C THR A 18 5.17 6.66 -7.41
N VAL A 19 3.99 6.17 -7.82
CA VAL A 19 3.40 4.95 -7.27
C VAL A 19 3.66 3.82 -8.26
N TYR A 20 4.40 2.81 -7.80
CA TYR A 20 4.59 1.55 -8.49
C TYR A 20 3.94 0.44 -7.66
N GLU A 21 3.28 -0.52 -8.31
CA GLU A 21 2.52 -1.57 -7.64
C GLU A 21 2.80 -2.94 -8.23
N ASN A 22 2.94 -3.94 -7.37
CA ASN A 22 3.14 -5.34 -7.73
C ASN A 22 2.24 -6.25 -6.88
N GLU A 23 2.15 -7.53 -7.26
CA GLU A 23 1.36 -8.52 -6.52
C GLU A 23 1.97 -8.77 -5.14
N CYS A 24 1.19 -8.62 -4.07
CA CYS A 24 1.63 -8.96 -2.70
C CYS A 24 0.88 -10.18 -2.21
N GLY A 25 1.58 -11.31 -2.16
CA GLY A 25 1.01 -12.57 -1.65
C GLY A 25 0.45 -12.44 -0.23
N CYS A 26 1.08 -11.60 0.59
CA CYS A 26 0.65 -11.19 1.93
C CYS A 26 -0.80 -10.68 1.97
N CYS A 27 -1.05 -9.57 1.27
CA CYS A 27 -2.35 -8.91 1.25
C CYS A 27 -3.35 -9.69 0.41
N SER A 28 -2.90 -10.39 -0.64
CA SER A 28 -3.76 -11.27 -1.41
C SER A 28 -4.33 -12.40 -0.56
N SER A 29 -3.52 -12.99 0.32
CA SER A 29 -3.97 -14.01 1.27
C SER A 29 -4.98 -13.45 2.27
N ILE A 30 -4.73 -12.25 2.79
CA ILE A 30 -5.63 -11.58 3.75
C ILE A 30 -6.98 -11.23 3.10
N ALA A 31 -6.95 -10.74 1.86
CA ALA A 31 -8.16 -10.35 1.12
C ALA A 31 -8.83 -11.55 0.44
N SER A 32 -8.18 -12.70 0.35
CA SER A 32 -8.64 -13.81 -0.50
C SER A 32 -8.94 -13.37 -1.94
N GLU A 33 -8.12 -12.43 -2.46
CA GLU A 33 -8.27 -11.79 -3.77
C GLU A 33 -6.88 -11.34 -4.26
N SER A 34 -6.67 -11.19 -5.57
CA SER A 34 -5.38 -10.66 -6.09
C SER A 34 -5.24 -9.17 -5.77
N VAL A 35 -4.41 -8.85 -4.78
CA VAL A 35 -4.15 -7.48 -4.32
C VAL A 35 -2.75 -7.04 -4.74
N LYS A 36 -2.68 -5.85 -5.31
CA LYS A 36 -1.42 -5.17 -5.59
C LYS A 36 -1.08 -4.18 -4.48
N CYS A 37 0.15 -4.26 -3.97
CA CYS A 37 0.67 -3.34 -2.97
C CYS A 37 1.74 -2.45 -3.58
N ARG A 38 2.07 -1.37 -2.88
CA ARG A 38 3.13 -0.46 -3.29
C ARG A 38 4.47 -1.19 -3.22
N ALA A 39 5.19 -1.14 -4.33
CA ALA A 39 6.59 -1.49 -4.41
C ALA A 39 7.41 -0.25 -4.78
N TYR A 40 8.72 -0.37 -4.63
CA TYR A 40 9.64 0.74 -4.68
C TYR A 40 10.73 0.47 -5.70
N GLU A 41 10.83 1.33 -6.69
CA GLU A 41 11.91 1.28 -7.68
C GLU A 41 13.09 2.12 -7.19
N TYR A 42 14.28 1.54 -7.21
CA TYR A 42 15.53 2.22 -6.86
C TYR A 42 16.69 1.60 -7.63
N GLU A 43 17.49 2.44 -8.29
CA GLU A 43 18.65 2.03 -9.09
C GLU A 43 18.35 0.95 -10.16
N GLY A 44 17.12 0.93 -10.69
CA GLY A 44 16.68 -0.02 -11.73
C GLY A 44 16.13 -1.35 -11.19
N GLU A 45 16.14 -1.54 -9.87
CA GLU A 45 15.59 -2.71 -9.19
C GLU A 45 14.28 -2.37 -8.47
N VAL A 46 13.43 -3.37 -8.27
CA VAL A 46 12.13 -3.25 -7.62
C VAL A 46 12.14 -3.98 -6.28
N TYR A 47 11.72 -3.29 -5.23
CA TYR A 47 11.70 -3.78 -3.86
C TYR A 47 10.28 -3.75 -3.27
N ASP A 48 9.89 -4.81 -2.57
CA ASP A 48 8.62 -4.85 -1.81
C ASP A 48 8.69 -4.01 -0.53
N VAL A 49 9.89 -3.83 -0.01
CA VAL A 49 10.19 -3.06 1.20
C VAL A 49 11.31 -2.07 0.86
N PRO A 50 11.13 -0.77 1.14
CA PRO A 50 12.14 0.21 0.78
C PRO A 50 13.39 0.00 1.65
N THR A 51 14.56 0.15 1.04
CA THR A 51 15.83 -0.02 1.77
C THR A 51 16.12 1.18 2.67
N VAL A 52 17.07 1.03 3.59
CA VAL A 52 17.49 2.11 4.48
C VAL A 52 18.08 3.27 3.69
N GLU A 53 18.81 2.98 2.61
CA GLU A 53 19.43 3.95 1.71
C GLU A 53 18.36 4.81 1.04
N MET A 54 17.32 4.20 0.47
CA MET A 54 16.19 4.89 -0.18
C MET A 54 15.52 5.89 0.76
N VAL A 55 15.25 5.44 1.99
CA VAL A 55 14.60 6.28 3.00
C VAL A 55 15.55 7.40 3.42
N SER A 56 16.81 7.09 3.71
CA SER A 56 17.83 8.06 4.17
C SER A 56 18.08 9.15 3.13
N GLU A 57 18.25 8.79 1.86
CA GLU A 57 18.43 9.73 0.75
C GLU A 57 17.22 10.66 0.62
N SER A 58 16.01 10.12 0.76
CA SER A 58 14.78 10.91 0.71
C SER A 58 14.68 11.92 1.86
N ILE A 59 15.14 11.56 3.06
CA ILE A 59 15.20 12.50 4.20
C ILE A 59 16.15 13.66 3.87
N LEU A 60 17.35 13.35 3.39
CA LEU A 60 18.37 14.34 3.06
C LEU A 60 17.88 15.30 1.96
N LYS A 61 17.34 14.77 0.87
CA LYS A 61 16.74 15.56 -0.22
C LYS A 61 15.69 16.54 0.30
N GLN A 62 14.90 16.12 1.28
CA GLN A 62 13.84 16.95 1.83
C GLN A 62 14.36 18.08 2.73
N ILE A 63 15.46 17.86 3.46
CA ILE A 63 16.14 18.91 4.23
C ILE A 63 16.73 19.96 3.27
N GLU A 64 17.29 19.53 2.15
CA GLU A 64 17.87 20.41 1.11
C GLU A 64 16.78 21.18 0.35
N SER A 65 15.64 20.54 0.06
CA SER A 65 14.51 21.17 -0.62
C SER A 65 13.70 22.05 0.33
N CYS A 66 14.25 23.21 0.70
CA CYS A 66 13.60 24.22 1.54
C CYS A 66 12.50 25.02 0.78
N GLY A 67 11.59 24.33 0.09
CA GLY A 67 10.56 24.96 -0.75
C GLY A 67 9.17 24.90 -0.13
N ASP A 68 8.36 25.95 -0.34
CA ASP A 68 6.94 25.97 0.03
C ASP A 68 6.16 24.88 -0.70
N ILE A 69 5.63 23.94 0.07
CA ILE A 69 5.06 22.73 -0.48
C ILE A 69 3.53 22.84 -0.54
N LYS A 70 3.00 22.85 -1.77
CA LYS A 70 1.57 23.00 -2.01
C LYS A 70 0.86 21.66 -1.84
N ARG A 71 0.00 21.56 -0.83
CA ARG A 71 -0.98 20.46 -0.73
C ARG A 71 -2.01 20.64 -1.85
N VAL A 72 -2.17 19.62 -2.67
CA VAL A 72 -3.25 19.57 -3.66
C VAL A 72 -4.56 19.22 -2.92
N GLU A 73 -5.44 20.22 -2.77
CA GLU A 73 -6.75 20.09 -2.10
C GLU A 73 -7.82 19.51 -3.04
N ASN A 74 -7.59 18.32 -3.59
CA ASN A 74 -8.61 17.61 -4.35
C ASN A 74 -9.36 16.61 -3.45
N LYS A 75 -10.65 16.42 -3.71
CA LYS A 75 -11.47 15.40 -3.04
C LYS A 75 -10.84 14.01 -3.25
N TYR A 76 -10.74 13.26 -2.16
CA TYR A 76 -10.19 11.91 -2.21
C TYR A 76 -11.15 10.96 -2.93
N VAL A 77 -10.59 10.16 -3.84
CA VAL A 77 -11.26 9.02 -4.47
C VAL A 77 -10.46 7.77 -4.10
N ILE A 78 -11.16 6.71 -3.68
CA ILE A 78 -10.50 5.45 -3.32
C ILE A 78 -9.87 4.79 -4.57
N PRO A 79 -8.58 4.45 -4.54
CA PRO A 79 -7.91 3.73 -5.61
C PRO A 79 -8.34 2.26 -5.71
N GLU A 80 -8.14 1.67 -6.89
CA GLU A 80 -8.57 0.32 -7.23
C GLU A 80 -7.96 -0.76 -6.34
N ASN A 81 -6.66 -0.70 -6.05
CA ASN A 81 -6.00 -1.69 -5.18
C ASN A 81 -6.62 -1.77 -3.78
N LEU A 82 -7.01 -0.63 -3.21
CA LEU A 82 -7.67 -0.55 -1.91
C LEU A 82 -9.11 -1.08 -2.01
N LEU A 83 -9.84 -0.75 -3.08
CA LEU A 83 -11.16 -1.33 -3.34
C LEU A 83 -11.08 -2.85 -3.38
N THR A 84 -10.20 -3.41 -4.19
CA THR A 84 -9.99 -4.86 -4.34
C THR A 84 -9.68 -5.52 -2.99
N PHE A 85 -8.77 -4.92 -2.20
CA PHE A 85 -8.44 -5.45 -0.87
C PHE A 85 -9.66 -5.48 0.06
N PHE A 86 -10.39 -4.38 0.18
CA PHE A 86 -11.52 -4.30 1.11
C PHE A 86 -12.71 -5.15 0.65
N GLU A 87 -13.00 -5.19 -0.65
CA GLU A 87 -14.05 -6.06 -1.17
C GLU A 87 -13.73 -7.54 -0.97
N GLY A 88 -12.50 -7.97 -1.24
CA GLY A 88 -12.06 -9.34 -0.99
C GLY A 88 -12.20 -9.70 0.50
N LYS A 89 -11.75 -8.80 1.38
CA LYS A 89 -11.87 -8.97 2.83
C LYS A 89 -13.32 -9.07 3.32
N GLU A 90 -14.24 -8.32 2.73
CA GLU A 90 -15.66 -8.41 3.07
C GLU A 90 -16.30 -9.69 2.53
N ARG A 91 -15.92 -10.14 1.32
CA ARG A 91 -16.35 -11.44 0.76
C ARG A 91 -15.88 -12.62 1.62
N SER A 92 -14.64 -12.62 2.10
CA SER A 92 -14.10 -13.68 2.95
C SER A 92 -14.77 -13.73 4.33
N ARG A 93 -15.24 -12.58 4.82
CA ARG A 93 -16.05 -12.49 6.04
C ARG A 93 -17.49 -12.97 5.84
N SER A 94 -18.13 -12.63 4.73
CA SER A 94 -19.49 -13.08 4.42
C SER A 94 -19.57 -14.57 4.10
N ASN A 95 -18.48 -15.14 3.56
CA ASN A 95 -18.31 -16.58 3.34
C ASN A 95 -17.72 -17.31 4.55
N GLY A 96 -17.52 -16.60 5.67
CA GLY A 96 -17.15 -17.20 6.95
C GLY A 96 -18.22 -18.20 7.35
N CYS A 97 -17.87 -19.48 7.26
CA CYS A 97 -18.71 -20.60 7.61
C CYS A 97 -19.47 -20.33 8.92
N SER A 98 -20.79 -20.27 8.85
CA SER A 98 -21.67 -20.36 10.02
C SER A 98 -21.63 -21.80 10.52
N CYS A 99 -20.51 -22.22 11.10
CA CYS A 99 -20.42 -23.49 11.81
C CYS A 99 -21.17 -23.35 13.15
N GLY A 100 -22.49 -23.52 13.08
CA GLY A 100 -23.22 -24.15 14.19
C GLY A 100 -22.54 -25.48 14.50
N LYS A 101 -22.33 -25.76 15.80
CA LYS A 101 -21.60 -26.92 16.34
C LYS A 101 -21.59 -28.15 15.43
N GLY A 102 -20.43 -28.49 14.87
CA GLY A 102 -20.15 -29.81 14.30
C GLY A 102 -19.72 -29.86 12.83
N CYS A 103 -18.60 -29.24 12.47
CA CYS A 103 -17.94 -29.55 11.19
C CYS A 103 -16.46 -29.89 11.40
N THR A 104 -16.06 -31.07 10.93
CA THR A 104 -14.65 -31.48 10.73
C THR A 104 -14.31 -31.26 9.26
N CYS A 105 -13.35 -30.37 8.97
CA CYS A 105 -12.80 -30.22 7.64
C CYS A 105 -11.50 -31.03 7.56
N GLY A 106 -11.41 -31.93 6.59
CA GLY A 106 -10.19 -32.68 6.25
C GLY A 106 -9.25 -31.88 5.37
#